data_AF-A0A7X8Q0B4-F1
#
_entry.id   AF-A0A7X8Q0B4-F1
#
_cell.length_a   1.000
_cell.length_b   1.000
_cell.length_c   1.000
_cell.angle_alpha   90.00
_cell.angle_beta   90.00
_cell.angle_gamma   90.00
#
_symmetry.space_group_name_H-M   'P 1'
#
loop_
_entity.id
_entity.type
_entity.pdbx_description
1 polymer ?
#
loop_
_entity_poly.entity_id
_entity_poly.type
_entity_poly.pdbx_seq_one_letter_code
_entity_poly.pdbx_strand_id
1 'polypeptide(L)'
;MNKKTIIELVNEVSNNNLSDVLRDDSKYGSNSREVGISQFISLANACKIADCVDEVKLLLEYKTAKGNGWEKNVVRKKFGELIIDKVNRIETTIDESLGDKEIDSNKADELEKEKLKAISQFFGYLYWKAKVITSNKRGN
;
A
#
# COMPACT_ATOMS: atom_id res chain seq x y z
N MET A 1 -2.94 7.86 13.43
CA MET A 1 -3.56 8.40 12.17
C MET A 1 -5.05 8.07 12.09
N ASN A 2 -5.89 8.95 11.52
CA ASN A 2 -7.34 8.70 11.40
C ASN A 2 -7.73 7.95 10.10
N LYS A 3 -8.88 7.28 10.11
CA LYS A 3 -9.41 6.51 8.96
C LYS A 3 -9.63 7.36 7.70
N LYS A 4 -10.06 8.61 7.87
CA LYS A 4 -10.38 9.51 6.74
C LYS A 4 -9.12 9.78 5.90
N THR A 5 -8.01 10.09 6.55
CA THR A 5 -6.73 10.35 5.87
C THR A 5 -6.22 9.11 5.13
N ILE A 6 -6.39 7.91 5.70
CA ILE A 6 -6.02 6.66 5.02
C ILE A 6 -6.85 6.47 3.74
N ILE A 7 -8.16 6.72 3.81
CA ILE A 7 -9.05 6.63 2.64
C ILE A 7 -8.68 7.65 1.57
N GLU A 8 -8.28 8.86 1.96
CA GLU A 8 -7.78 9.88 1.03
C GLU A 8 -6.54 9.39 0.28
N LEU A 9 -5.57 8.78 0.96
CA LEU A 9 -4.40 8.19 0.30
C LEU A 9 -4.77 7.07 -0.68
N VAL A 10 -5.75 6.23 -0.33
CA VAL A 10 -6.27 5.19 -1.24
C VAL A 10 -6.92 5.79 -2.48
N ASN A 11 -7.68 6.88 -2.32
CA ASN A 11 -8.27 7.59 -3.44
C ASN A 11 -7.21 8.27 -4.31
N GLU A 12 -6.16 8.83 -3.71
CA GLU A 12 -5.02 9.35 -4.46
C GLU A 12 -4.39 8.25 -5.34
N VAL A 13 -4.14 7.05 -4.80
CA VAL A 13 -3.64 5.92 -5.59
C VAL A 13 -4.62 5.54 -6.69
N SER A 14 -5.91 5.43 -6.36
CA SER A 14 -6.97 5.10 -7.33
C SER A 14 -7.03 6.06 -8.51
N ASN A 15 -6.81 7.35 -8.26
CA ASN A 15 -6.86 8.40 -9.29
C ASN A 15 -5.58 8.43 -10.16
N ASN A 16 -4.51 7.74 -9.77
CA ASN A 16 -3.29 7.58 -10.55
C ASN A 16 -3.34 6.34 -11.45
N ASN A 17 -4.44 6.17 -12.21
CA ASN A 17 -4.61 5.07 -13.17
C ASN A 17 -4.44 3.66 -12.56
N LEU A 18 -4.94 3.47 -11.33
CA LEU A 18 -4.89 2.17 -10.66
C LEU A 18 -5.53 1.06 -11.49
N SER A 19 -6.55 1.37 -12.30
CA SER A 19 -7.16 0.41 -13.22
C SER A 19 -6.17 -0.24 -14.19
N ASP A 20 -5.11 0.46 -14.59
CA ASP A 20 -4.25 0.06 -15.72
C ASP A 20 -3.12 -0.89 -15.28
N VAL A 21 -2.95 -1.01 -13.96
CA VAL A 21 -1.97 -1.90 -13.33
C VAL A 21 -2.61 -3.10 -12.65
N LEU A 22 -3.93 -3.12 -12.48
CA LEU A 22 -4.65 -4.19 -11.78
C LEU A 22 -5.20 -5.27 -12.71
N ARG A 23 -5.11 -6.52 -12.25
CA ARG A 23 -5.84 -7.66 -12.81
C ARG A 23 -6.78 -8.26 -11.78
N ASP A 24 -7.88 -8.84 -12.27
CA ASP A 24 -8.67 -9.79 -11.49
C ASP A 24 -7.95 -11.14 -11.48
N ASP A 25 -7.68 -11.67 -10.28
CA ASP A 25 -6.99 -12.95 -10.08
C ASP A 25 -7.80 -14.15 -10.64
N SER A 26 -9.10 -13.97 -10.92
CA SER A 26 -9.98 -15.03 -11.44
C SER A 26 -10.00 -15.19 -12.97
N LYS A 27 -9.43 -14.25 -13.74
CA LYS A 27 -9.58 -14.22 -15.22
C LYS A 27 -8.29 -14.43 -16.02
N TYR A 28 -7.11 -14.32 -15.42
CA TYR A 28 -5.85 -14.32 -16.17
C TYR A 28 -4.91 -15.45 -15.73
N GLY A 29 -4.35 -16.17 -16.70
CA GLY A 29 -3.26 -17.11 -16.48
C GLY A 29 -1.99 -16.40 -15.98
N SER A 30 -1.07 -17.18 -15.41
CA SER A 30 0.21 -16.77 -14.78
C SER A 30 1.01 -15.66 -15.51
N ASN A 31 0.83 -15.49 -16.82
CA ASN A 31 1.65 -14.62 -17.69
C ASN A 31 1.22 -13.15 -17.77
N SER A 32 0.19 -12.68 -17.04
CA SER A 32 -0.14 -11.24 -17.13
C SER A 32 0.80 -10.38 -16.28
N ARG A 33 1.29 -9.27 -16.87
CA ARG A 33 2.22 -8.31 -16.25
C ARG A 33 1.47 -7.27 -15.39
N GLU A 34 0.51 -7.72 -14.60
CA GLU A 34 -0.39 -6.87 -13.81
C GLU A 34 -0.44 -7.33 -12.35
N VAL A 35 -0.66 -6.37 -11.45
CA VAL A 35 -0.76 -6.62 -10.02
C VAL A 35 -2.07 -7.33 -9.72
N GLY A 36 -1.96 -8.52 -9.14
CA GLY A 36 -3.10 -9.26 -8.62
C GLY A 36 -3.67 -8.61 -7.36
N ILE A 37 -5.00 -8.50 -7.27
CA ILE A 37 -5.67 -7.81 -6.16
C ILE A 37 -5.37 -8.47 -4.82
N SER A 38 -5.26 -9.80 -4.77
CA SER A 38 -4.90 -10.57 -3.57
C SER A 38 -3.57 -10.13 -2.97
N GLN A 39 -2.65 -9.57 -3.76
CA GLN A 39 -1.36 -9.11 -3.26
C GLN A 39 -1.50 -7.96 -2.25
N PHE A 40 -2.55 -7.14 -2.34
CA PHE A 40 -2.82 -6.11 -1.33
C PHE A 40 -3.22 -6.71 0.02
N ILE A 41 -3.97 -7.82 0.03
CA ILE A 41 -4.25 -8.55 1.27
C ILE A 41 -2.98 -9.21 1.81
N SER A 42 -2.14 -9.78 0.93
CA SER A 42 -0.84 -10.31 1.36
C SER A 42 0.03 -9.23 1.99
N LEU A 43 0.07 -8.01 1.44
CA LEU A 43 0.79 -6.88 2.01
C LEU A 43 0.17 -6.41 3.33
N ALA A 44 -1.16 -6.33 3.42
CA ALA A 44 -1.85 -6.00 4.67
C ALA A 44 -1.52 -6.99 5.79
N ASN A 45 -1.36 -8.28 5.46
CA ASN A 45 -0.94 -9.31 6.41
C ASN A 45 0.55 -9.25 6.73
N ALA A 46 1.41 -8.96 5.74
CA ALA A 46 2.84 -8.75 5.97
C ALA A 46 3.08 -7.62 6.99
N CYS A 47 2.32 -6.52 6.90
CA CYS A 47 2.41 -5.43 7.87
C CYS A 47 2.05 -5.84 9.32
N LYS A 48 1.29 -6.92 9.51
CA LYS A 48 0.92 -7.39 10.86
C LYS A 48 2.02 -8.22 11.53
N ILE A 49 2.98 -8.70 10.74
CA ILE A 49 4.08 -9.56 11.18
C ILE A 49 5.45 -8.93 10.96
N ALA A 50 5.51 -7.75 10.34
CA ALA A 50 6.74 -6.99 10.16
C ALA A 50 7.18 -6.40 11.49
N ASP A 51 8.49 -6.33 11.69
CA ASP A 51 9.10 -5.73 12.88
C ASP A 51 9.14 -4.20 12.77
N CYS A 52 9.29 -3.67 11.55
CA CYS A 52 9.26 -2.24 11.29
C CYS A 52 8.74 -1.87 9.88
N VAL A 53 8.43 -0.60 9.68
CA VAL A 53 7.97 -0.02 8.41
C VAL A 53 8.99 -0.25 7.29
N ASP A 54 10.29 -0.20 7.61
CA ASP A 54 11.35 -0.37 6.60
C ASP A 54 11.35 -1.78 5.99
N GLU A 55 10.97 -2.83 6.74
CA GLU A 55 10.77 -4.16 6.15
C GLU A 55 9.65 -4.18 5.11
N VAL A 56 8.58 -3.42 5.36
CA VAL A 56 7.46 -3.27 4.41
C VAL A 56 7.92 -2.51 3.16
N LYS A 57 8.70 -1.44 3.32
CA LYS A 57 9.29 -0.70 2.19
C LYS A 57 10.22 -1.59 1.37
N LEU A 58 11.09 -2.34 2.02
CA LEU A 58 12.01 -3.27 1.36
C LEU A 58 11.25 -4.34 0.55
N LEU A 59 10.15 -4.86 1.10
CA LEU A 59 9.29 -5.79 0.37
C LEU A 59 8.65 -5.15 -0.87
N LEU A 60 8.23 -3.88 -0.79
CA LEU A 60 7.66 -3.14 -1.92
C LEU A 60 8.72 -2.86 -2.99
N GLU A 61 9.93 -2.48 -2.59
CA GLU A 61 11.08 -2.30 -3.50
C GLU A 61 11.42 -3.60 -4.22
N TYR A 62 11.49 -4.72 -3.49
CA TYR A 62 11.70 -6.04 -4.07
C TYR A 62 10.60 -6.40 -5.08
N LYS A 63 9.32 -6.17 -4.74
CA LYS A 63 8.20 -6.40 -5.67
C LYS A 63 8.33 -5.53 -6.92
N THR A 64 8.71 -4.27 -6.76
CA THR A 64 8.94 -3.33 -7.87
C THR A 64 10.07 -3.79 -8.77
N ALA A 65 11.19 -4.22 -8.20
CA ALA A 65 12.36 -4.70 -8.95
C ALA A 65 12.07 -6.04 -9.66
N LYS A 66 11.34 -6.95 -9.01
CA LYS A 66 10.93 -8.23 -9.58
C LYS A 66 9.93 -8.07 -10.73
N GLY A 67 9.18 -6.97 -10.75
CA GLY A 67 8.16 -6.67 -11.74
C GLY A 67 6.80 -7.31 -11.44
N ASN A 68 6.12 -7.82 -12.48
CA ASN A 68 4.74 -8.34 -12.42
C ASN A 68 3.68 -7.26 -12.16
N GLY A 69 3.84 -6.11 -12.82
CA GLY A 69 2.92 -4.98 -12.75
C GLY A 69 3.33 -3.90 -11.78
N TRP A 70 4.19 -4.19 -10.78
CA TRP A 70 4.68 -3.20 -9.82
C TRP A 70 5.67 -2.20 -10.43
N GLU A 71 6.37 -2.63 -11.47
CA GLU A 71 7.30 -1.84 -12.28
C GLU A 71 6.60 -0.95 -13.30
N LYS A 72 5.29 -1.16 -13.54
CA LYS A 72 4.55 -0.36 -14.51
C LYS A 72 4.49 1.10 -14.06
N ASN A 73 4.72 2.00 -15.02
CA ASN A 73 4.58 3.42 -14.78
C ASN A 73 3.10 3.78 -14.63
N VAL A 74 2.79 4.40 -13.50
CA VAL A 74 1.54 5.11 -13.27
C VAL A 74 1.86 6.60 -13.26
N VAL A 75 1.34 7.32 -14.24
CA VAL A 75 1.64 8.74 -14.48
C VAL A 75 3.14 8.96 -14.77
N ARG A 76 3.98 9.21 -13.77
CA ARG A 76 5.42 9.58 -13.90
C ARG A 76 6.38 8.73 -13.05
N LYS A 77 5.89 7.73 -12.34
CA LYS A 77 6.70 6.85 -11.48
C LYS A 77 6.18 5.42 -11.50
N LYS A 78 6.98 4.46 -11.05
CA LYS A 78 6.53 3.06 -10.98
C LYS A 78 5.42 2.92 -9.94
N PHE A 79 4.54 1.95 -10.13
CA PHE A 79 3.44 1.71 -9.20
C PHE A 79 3.93 1.43 -7.79
N GLY A 80 4.98 0.62 -7.63
CA GLY A 80 5.54 0.38 -6.31
C GLY A 80 6.15 1.62 -5.65
N GLU A 81 6.79 2.51 -6.42
CA GLU A 81 7.30 3.80 -5.92
C GLU A 81 6.14 4.70 -5.44
N LEU A 82 5.03 4.76 -6.20
CA LEU A 82 3.82 5.46 -5.77
C LEU A 82 3.28 4.93 -4.43
N ILE A 83 3.31 3.61 -4.22
CA ILE A 83 2.85 2.98 -2.98
C ILE A 83 3.80 3.30 -1.82
N ILE A 84 5.11 3.23 -2.04
CA ILE A 84 6.12 3.61 -1.05
C ILE A 84 5.93 5.06 -0.61
N ASP A 85 5.64 5.98 -1.53
CA ASP A 85 5.33 7.37 -1.16
C ASP A 85 4.11 7.49 -0.24
N LYS A 86 3.10 6.62 -0.38
CA LYS A 86 1.95 6.61 0.54
C LYS A 86 2.32 6.04 1.90
N VAL A 87 3.18 5.02 1.93
CA VAL A 87 3.72 4.47 3.18
C VAL A 87 4.54 5.53 3.93
N ASN A 88 5.45 6.22 3.24
CA ASN A 88 6.22 7.34 3.80
C ASN A 88 5.29 8.43 4.35
N ARG A 89 4.23 8.78 3.62
CA ARG A 89 3.28 9.79 4.09
C ARG A 89 2.53 9.37 5.35
N ILE A 90 2.19 8.08 5.49
CA ILE A 90 1.58 7.55 6.72
C ILE A 90 2.56 7.68 7.88
N GLU A 91 3.80 7.24 7.68
CA GLU A 91 4.87 7.31 8.67
C GLU A 91 5.12 8.75 9.14
N THR A 92 5.39 9.66 8.19
CA THR A 92 5.62 11.09 8.49
C THR A 92 4.42 11.72 9.21
N THR A 93 3.18 11.43 8.80
CA THR A 93 1.99 11.98 9.47
C THR A 93 1.89 11.53 10.93
N ILE A 94 2.32 10.30 11.23
CA ILE A 94 2.32 9.76 12.59
C ILE A 94 3.47 10.36 13.40
N ASP A 95 4.67 10.44 12.83
CA ASP A 95 5.83 11.07 13.49
C ASP A 95 5.56 12.54 13.82
N GLU A 96 5.01 13.30 12.88
CA GLU A 96 4.63 14.71 13.09
C GLU A 96 3.57 14.89 14.18
N SER A 97 2.70 13.90 14.39
CA SER A 97 1.66 13.98 15.43
C SER A 97 2.21 13.95 16.86
N LEU A 98 3.47 13.52 17.02
CA LEU A 98 4.16 13.52 18.31
C LEU A 98 4.77 14.88 18.66
N GLY A 99 5.11 15.70 17.67
CA GLY A 99 5.86 16.94 17.84
C GLY A 99 7.26 16.70 18.41
N ASP A 100 7.84 17.72 19.08
CA ASP A 100 9.20 17.66 19.66
C ASP A 100 9.28 16.87 20.99
N LYS A 101 8.39 15.91 21.21
CA LYS A 101 8.37 15.13 22.45
C LYS A 101 9.50 14.09 22.44
N GLU A 102 10.28 14.06 23.51
CA GLU A 102 11.23 12.98 23.74
C GLU A 102 10.48 11.63 23.84
N ILE A 103 11.00 10.63 23.13
CA ILE A 103 10.38 9.30 23.01
C ILE A 103 11.33 8.32 23.67
N ASP A 104 10.84 7.61 24.68
CA ASP A 104 11.55 6.45 25.23
C ASP A 104 11.39 5.21 24.34
N SER A 105 12.14 4.14 24.63
CA SER A 105 12.11 2.92 23.83
C SER A 105 10.72 2.26 23.77
N ASN A 106 9.93 2.29 24.84
CA ASN A 106 8.61 1.66 24.86
C ASN A 106 7.64 2.41 23.95
N LYS A 107 7.71 3.74 23.96
CA LYS A 107 6.87 4.59 23.14
C LYS A 107 7.29 4.56 21.67
N ALA A 108 8.57 4.36 21.38
CA ALA A 108 9.05 4.10 20.03
C ALA A 108 8.45 2.79 19.47
N ASP A 109 8.42 1.71 20.26
CA ASP A 109 7.79 0.45 19.85
C ASP A 109 6.28 0.58 19.63
N GLU A 110 5.58 1.34 20.48
CA GLU A 110 4.14 1.62 20.31
C GLU A 110 3.86 2.42 19.04
N LEU A 111 4.72 3.40 18.74
CA LEU A 111 4.61 4.21 17.53
C LEU A 111 4.80 3.37 16.27
N GLU A 112 5.81 2.50 16.29
CA GLU A 112 6.09 1.58 15.19
C GLU A 112 4.89 0.66 14.91
N LYS A 113 4.29 0.11 15.97
CA LYS A 113 3.05 -0.68 15.89
C LYS A 113 1.89 0.15 15.34
N GLU A 114 1.77 1.43 15.70
CA GLU A 114 0.75 2.31 15.13
C GLU A 114 0.96 2.53 13.63
N LYS A 115 2.20 2.79 13.20
CA LYS A 115 2.56 2.95 11.78
C LYS A 115 2.21 1.70 10.99
N LEU A 116 2.67 0.53 11.44
CA LEU A 116 2.38 -0.76 10.80
C LEU A 116 0.88 -1.06 10.73
N LYS A 117 0.13 -0.74 11.79
CA LYS A 117 -1.33 -0.86 11.81
C LYS A 117 -2.00 0.05 10.78
N ALA A 118 -1.56 1.31 10.67
CA ALA A 118 -2.10 2.25 9.69
C ALA A 118 -1.79 1.81 8.24
N ILE A 119 -0.58 1.31 7.99
CA ILE A 119 -0.18 0.77 6.68
C ILE A 119 -0.95 -0.50 6.34
N SER A 120 -1.17 -1.38 7.33
CA SER A 120 -2.03 -2.58 7.16
C SER A 120 -3.46 -2.18 6.76
N GLN A 121 -4.02 -1.14 7.41
CA GLN A 121 -5.34 -0.60 7.06
C GLN A 121 -5.35 0.01 5.65
N PHE A 122 -4.31 0.75 5.28
CA PHE A 122 -4.15 1.31 3.94
C PHE A 122 -4.22 0.22 2.86
N PHE A 123 -3.44 -0.86 2.99
CA PHE A 123 -3.49 -1.98 2.05
C PHE A 123 -4.84 -2.70 2.06
N GLY A 124 -5.47 -2.86 3.23
CA GLY A 124 -6.81 -3.42 3.35
C GLY A 124 -7.86 -2.61 2.58
N TYR A 125 -7.83 -1.28 2.68
CA TYR A 125 -8.73 -0.42 1.91
C TYR A 125 -8.38 -0.38 0.42
N LEU A 126 -7.10 -0.42 0.07
CA LEU A 126 -6.67 -0.51 -1.32
C LEU A 126 -7.17 -1.78 -2.00
N TYR A 127 -7.15 -2.92 -1.29
CA TYR A 127 -7.78 -4.17 -1.74
C TYR A 127 -9.27 -3.99 -2.07
N TRP A 128 -10.05 -3.39 -1.15
CA TRP A 128 -11.47 -3.18 -1.38
C TRP A 128 -11.74 -2.25 -2.56
N LYS A 129 -10.96 -1.17 -2.69
CA LYS A 129 -11.05 -0.26 -3.83
C LYS A 129 -10.73 -0.98 -5.15
N ALA A 130 -9.64 -1.76 -5.17
CA ALA A 130 -9.24 -2.54 -6.32
C ALA A 130 -10.32 -3.54 -6.74
N LYS A 131 -10.93 -4.24 -5.78
CA LYS A 131 -12.04 -5.17 -6.02
C LYS A 131 -13.24 -4.49 -6.69
N VAL A 132 -13.62 -3.29 -6.23
CA VAL A 132 -14.71 -2.51 -6.85
C VAL A 132 -14.36 -2.12 -8.31
N ILE A 133 -13.13 -1.64 -8.54
CA ILE A 133 -12.66 -1.26 -9.88
C ILE A 133 -12.71 -2.45 -10.84
N THR A 134 -12.19 -3.60 -10.44
CA THR A 134 -12.17 -4.79 -11.30
C THR A 134 -13.55 -5.41 -11.48
N SER A 135 -14.43 -5.34 -10.49
CA SER A 135 -15.84 -5.74 -10.65
C SER A 135 -16.56 -4.87 -11.66
N ASN A 136 -16.36 -3.55 -11.66
CA ASN A 136 -16.96 -2.65 -12.64
C ASN A 136 -16.45 -2.91 -14.07
N LYS A 137 -15.18 -3.29 -14.24
CA LYS A 137 -14.64 -3.75 -15.54
C LYS A 137 -15.31 -5.03 -16.07
N ARG A 138 -16.03 -5.80 -15.25
CA ARG A 138 -16.74 -7.03 -15.68
C ARG A 138 -18.16 -6.75 -16.21
N GLY A 139 -18.72 -5.58 -15.88
CA GLY A 139 -20.09 -5.21 -16.26
C GLY A 139 -20.21 -4.38 -17.54
N ASN A 140 -19.08 -3.93 -18.09
CA ASN A 140 -18.95 -3.34 -19.43
C ASN A 140 -18.36 -4.38 -20.38
#